data_AF-A0A1J4U1Z9-F1
#
_entry.id   AF-A0A1J4U1Z9-F1
#
_cell.length_a   1.000
_cell.length_b   1.000
_cell.length_c   1.000
_cell.angle_alpha   90.00
_cell.angle_beta   90.00
_cell.angle_gamma   90.00
#
_symmetry.space_group_name_H-M   'P 1'
#
loop_
_entity.id
_entity.type
_entity.pdbx_description
1 polymer ?
#
loop_
_entity_poly.entity_id
_entity_poly.type
_entity_poly.pdbx_seq_one_letter_code
_entity_poly.pdbx_strand_id
1 'polypeptide(L)'
;METEKLEIFSSPEQKEIPKPHIRLEFFRHDAKEKPTTSGPRPDDEKVRLTAEGRKHATGAGKQKRPQADMAIAYGSPRERSIETSLRHMLADEDSITDDMTLEEIKEEIRKHVKVGSKQKVTQNLNFNFDGSEEYHDAYYRHYLQDRDSLRFFVNESDNFVNRVMDAQSTSYSRAAGNIAELVKRYFKVLPNWEHITEKSKKKEEYQQKGNELQRFFGSHQGVPECFLLKIIEKNEGRQAALDFIENLEDKNGFEYSEGFSLVIKKAGDGIVGILKLGNKEWQVDEDVLDQLIQERDDLNEKFKPEWKNNQNVCPLILKIELKIRNVHRTTACMRLRLFTKAFAHILATLGHRIHANVS
;
A
#
# COMPACT_ATOMS: atom_id res chain seq x y z
N MET A 1 67.24 -32.82 22.60
CA MET A 1 65.93 -32.47 23.17
C MET A 1 65.13 -31.83 22.08
N GLU A 2 64.32 -32.63 21.40
CA GLU A 2 63.37 -32.17 20.38
C GLU A 2 62.19 -31.51 21.11
N THR A 3 61.94 -30.25 20.83
CA THR A 3 60.75 -29.54 21.30
C THR A 3 59.61 -29.79 20.32
N GLU A 4 58.65 -30.59 20.77
CA GLU A 4 57.33 -30.78 20.15
C GLU A 4 56.63 -29.44 19.91
N LYS A 5 56.30 -29.16 18.65
CA LYS A 5 55.34 -28.12 18.27
C LYS A 5 53.94 -28.68 18.47
N LEU A 6 53.26 -28.23 19.53
CA LEU A 6 51.83 -28.41 19.68
C LEU A 6 51.11 -27.46 18.71
N GLU A 7 50.60 -28.01 17.61
CA GLU A 7 49.64 -27.34 16.74
C GLU A 7 48.31 -27.21 17.49
N ILE A 8 47.96 -25.96 17.83
CA ILE A 8 46.66 -25.61 18.38
C ILE A 8 45.66 -25.66 17.23
N PHE A 9 44.92 -26.76 17.13
CA PHE A 9 43.71 -26.85 16.30
C PHE A 9 42.68 -25.85 16.83
N SER A 10 42.56 -24.69 16.18
CA SER A 10 41.45 -23.77 16.39
C SER A 10 40.18 -24.43 15.84
N SER A 11 39.28 -24.80 16.75
CA SER A 11 37.90 -25.20 16.42
C SER A 11 37.26 -24.18 15.46
N PRO A 12 36.55 -24.61 14.40
CA PRO A 12 35.81 -23.68 13.57
C PRO A 12 34.75 -22.96 14.42
N GLU A 13 34.73 -21.63 14.36
CA GLU A 13 33.66 -20.79 14.91
C GLU A 13 32.30 -21.35 14.43
N GLN A 14 31.48 -21.81 15.37
CA GLN A 14 30.09 -22.15 15.09
C GLN A 14 29.38 -20.86 14.66
N LYS A 15 29.25 -20.65 13.35
CA LYS A 15 28.42 -19.57 12.80
C LYS A 15 27.01 -19.72 13.36
N GLU A 16 26.58 -18.74 14.15
CA GLU A 16 25.25 -18.70 14.72
C GLU A 16 24.20 -18.72 13.59
N ILE A 17 23.28 -19.67 13.64
CA ILE A 17 22.23 -19.80 12.62
C ILE A 17 21.26 -18.63 12.81
N PRO A 18 21.04 -17.80 11.78
CA PRO A 18 20.16 -16.64 11.89
C PRO A 18 18.73 -17.08 12.20
N LYS A 19 18.08 -16.41 13.16
CA LYS A 19 16.68 -16.69 13.50
C LYS A 19 15.73 -16.25 12.37
N PRO A 20 14.60 -16.93 12.16
CA PRO A 20 13.63 -16.53 11.15
C PRO A 20 13.10 -15.13 11.40
N HIS A 21 12.96 -14.35 10.33
CA HIS A 21 12.43 -13.00 10.38
C HIS A 21 11.81 -12.61 9.03
N ILE A 22 11.05 -11.53 9.04
CA ILE A 22 10.42 -10.97 7.84
C ILE A 22 10.95 -9.55 7.65
N ARG A 23 11.43 -9.22 6.45
CA ARG A 23 11.86 -7.88 6.08
C ARG A 23 10.89 -7.26 5.09
N LEU A 24 10.40 -6.08 5.41
CA LEU A 24 9.52 -5.28 4.58
C LEU A 24 10.27 -4.01 4.14
N GLU A 25 10.43 -3.80 2.84
CA GLU A 25 11.03 -2.59 2.26
C GLU A 25 9.91 -1.71 1.70
N PHE A 26 9.73 -0.50 2.23
CA PHE A 26 8.77 0.47 1.70
C PHE A 26 9.54 1.60 1.05
N PHE A 27 9.17 1.98 -0.17
CA PHE A 27 9.87 3.02 -0.93
C PHE A 27 8.98 3.70 -1.95
N ARG A 28 9.40 4.89 -2.37
CA ARG A 28 8.80 5.59 -3.50
C ARG A 28 9.18 4.93 -4.81
N HIS A 29 8.25 4.87 -5.76
CA HIS A 29 8.55 4.46 -7.14
C HIS A 29 9.65 5.32 -7.78
N ASP A 30 10.30 4.81 -8.82
CA ASP A 30 11.38 5.54 -9.50
C ASP A 30 10.89 6.57 -10.53
N ALA A 31 11.83 7.24 -11.21
CA ALA A 31 11.56 8.23 -12.24
C ALA A 31 10.60 7.68 -13.32
N LYS A 32 9.52 8.43 -13.53
CA LYS A 32 8.41 8.06 -14.42
C LYS A 32 8.39 8.89 -15.70
N GLU A 33 7.84 8.31 -16.74
CA GLU A 33 7.56 9.04 -17.98
C GLU A 33 6.63 10.23 -17.69
N LYS A 34 6.86 11.35 -18.38
CA LYS A 34 5.91 12.46 -18.35
C LYS A 34 4.67 12.03 -19.17
N PRO A 35 3.44 12.28 -18.69
CA PRO A 35 2.27 12.13 -19.54
C PRO A 35 2.48 12.96 -20.80
N THR A 36 2.30 12.37 -21.98
CA THR A 36 2.47 13.06 -23.25
C THR A 36 1.55 14.28 -23.32
N THR A 37 2.08 15.44 -23.70
CA THR A 37 1.29 16.68 -23.89
C THR A 37 0.58 16.72 -25.24
N SER A 38 0.96 15.83 -26.16
CA SER A 38 0.41 15.69 -27.52
C SER A 38 -0.07 14.25 -27.72
N GLY A 39 -1.39 14.05 -27.76
CA GLY A 39 -2.05 12.74 -27.85
C GLY A 39 -2.93 12.43 -26.63
N PRO A 40 -3.68 11.32 -26.63
CA PRO A 40 -4.45 10.91 -25.46
C PRO A 40 -3.48 10.70 -24.29
N ARG A 41 -3.68 11.45 -23.21
CA ARG A 41 -2.88 11.29 -21.99
C ARG A 41 -3.07 9.86 -21.49
N PRO A 42 -1.99 9.09 -21.26
CA PRO A 42 -2.14 7.84 -20.54
C PRO A 42 -2.76 8.16 -19.18
N ASP A 43 -3.72 7.33 -18.78
CA ASP A 43 -4.23 7.31 -17.41
C ASP A 43 -3.02 7.27 -16.45
N ASP A 44 -3.03 8.04 -15.35
CA ASP A 44 -1.88 8.10 -14.43
C ASP A 44 -1.55 6.72 -13.87
N GLU A 45 -2.52 5.80 -13.80
CA GLU A 45 -2.29 4.39 -13.45
C GLU A 45 -1.38 3.65 -14.44
N LYS A 46 -1.38 4.06 -15.71
CA LYS A 46 -0.63 3.42 -16.81
C LYS A 46 0.73 4.03 -17.10
N VAL A 47 1.08 5.14 -16.44
CA VAL A 47 2.39 5.79 -16.61
C VAL A 47 3.50 4.87 -16.10
N ARG A 48 4.52 4.67 -16.95
CA ARG A 48 5.64 3.74 -16.74
C ARG A 48 6.90 4.43 -16.23
N LEU A 49 7.89 3.62 -15.83
CA LEU A 49 9.23 4.11 -15.53
C LEU A 49 9.98 4.49 -16.82
N THR A 50 10.77 5.56 -16.75
CA THR A 50 11.75 5.88 -17.80
C THR A 50 12.88 4.84 -17.81
N ALA A 51 13.66 4.76 -18.89
CA ALA A 51 14.84 3.88 -18.94
C ALA A 51 15.83 4.17 -17.78
N GLU A 52 16.04 5.44 -17.45
CA GLU A 52 16.87 5.85 -16.31
C GLU A 52 16.26 5.39 -14.98
N GLY A 53 14.95 5.57 -14.79
CA GLY A 53 14.25 5.10 -13.58
C GLY A 53 14.28 3.59 -13.43
N ARG A 54 14.23 2.82 -14.53
CA ARG A 54 14.40 1.37 -14.51
C ARG A 54 15.78 0.97 -14.00
N LYS A 55 16.84 1.54 -14.57
CA LYS A 55 18.22 1.30 -14.17
C LYS A 55 18.48 1.69 -12.71
N HIS A 56 17.97 2.85 -12.30
CA HIS A 56 18.09 3.32 -10.92
C HIS A 56 17.35 2.40 -9.94
N ALA A 57 16.11 1.99 -10.25
CA ALA A 57 15.35 1.05 -9.43
C ALA A 57 16.05 -0.31 -9.29
N THR A 58 16.63 -0.86 -10.36
CA THR A 58 17.44 -2.08 -10.28
C THR A 58 18.67 -1.85 -9.38
N GLY A 59 19.39 -0.75 -9.58
CA GLY A 59 20.58 -0.42 -8.77
C GLY A 59 20.27 -0.27 -7.28
N ALA A 60 19.20 0.46 -6.94
CA ALA A 60 18.72 0.59 -5.57
C ALA A 60 18.28 -0.77 -4.98
N GLY A 61 17.62 -1.59 -5.80
CA GLY A 61 17.27 -2.97 -5.48
C GLY A 61 18.44 -3.82 -5.02
N LYS A 62 19.56 -3.80 -5.76
CA LYS A 62 20.78 -4.57 -5.42
C LYS A 62 21.31 -4.23 -4.02
N GLN A 63 21.22 -2.97 -3.61
CA GLN A 63 21.65 -2.55 -2.27
C GLN A 63 20.80 -3.19 -1.16
N LYS A 64 19.56 -3.60 -1.47
CA LYS A 64 18.68 -4.32 -0.56
C LYS A 64 18.96 -5.81 -0.49
N ARG A 65 19.88 -6.37 -1.29
CA ARG A 65 20.22 -7.81 -1.32
C ARG A 65 18.97 -8.69 -1.44
N PRO A 66 18.19 -8.51 -2.53
CA PRO A 66 16.97 -9.26 -2.73
C PRO A 66 17.24 -10.76 -2.86
N GLN A 67 16.29 -11.55 -2.41
CA GLN A 67 16.25 -13.00 -2.58
C GLN A 67 14.93 -13.34 -3.24
N ALA A 68 14.90 -13.36 -4.58
CA ALA A 68 13.65 -13.47 -5.34
C ALA A 68 12.80 -14.68 -4.93
N ASP A 69 13.42 -15.79 -4.55
CA ASP A 69 12.75 -17.00 -4.06
C ASP A 69 11.96 -16.81 -2.77
N MET A 70 12.41 -15.92 -1.89
CA MET A 70 11.76 -15.60 -0.62
C MET A 70 10.98 -14.29 -0.65
N ALA A 71 10.88 -13.67 -1.84
CA ALA A 71 10.36 -12.32 -1.99
C ALA A 71 9.01 -12.25 -2.71
N ILE A 72 8.24 -11.21 -2.37
CA ILE A 72 7.02 -10.82 -3.09
C ILE A 72 7.02 -9.29 -3.23
N ALA A 73 6.74 -8.80 -4.43
CA ALA A 73 6.58 -7.39 -4.74
C ALA A 73 5.11 -6.95 -4.56
N TYR A 74 4.94 -5.77 -4.00
CA TYR A 74 3.68 -5.07 -3.78
C TYR A 74 3.79 -3.69 -4.39
N GLY A 75 2.76 -3.27 -5.12
CA GLY A 75 2.67 -1.91 -5.64
C GLY A 75 1.30 -1.30 -5.35
N SER A 76 1.23 0.02 -5.43
CA SER A 76 -0.04 0.72 -5.64
C SER A 76 -0.66 0.30 -7.00
N PRO A 77 -1.90 0.71 -7.31
CA PRO A 77 -2.52 0.50 -8.62
C PRO A 77 -1.73 1.06 -9.80
N ARG A 78 -0.80 1.99 -9.57
CA ARG A 78 0.00 2.62 -10.63
C ARG A 78 1.15 1.72 -11.06
N GLU A 79 1.27 1.48 -12.37
CA GLU A 79 2.19 0.52 -12.97
C GLU A 79 3.65 0.81 -12.65
N ARG A 80 4.06 2.09 -12.61
CA ARG A 80 5.41 2.50 -12.15
C ARG A 80 5.78 2.00 -10.76
N SER A 81 4.82 1.90 -9.83
CA SER A 81 5.08 1.49 -8.45
C SER A 81 5.32 -0.01 -8.33
N ILE A 82 4.51 -0.81 -9.03
CA ILE A 82 4.72 -2.26 -9.10
C ILE A 82 5.98 -2.59 -9.91
N GLU A 83 6.26 -1.85 -10.98
CA GLU A 83 7.49 -2.02 -11.77
C GLU A 83 8.74 -1.75 -10.92
N THR A 84 8.77 -0.64 -10.18
CA THR A 84 9.87 -0.34 -9.25
C THR A 84 10.04 -1.48 -8.24
N SER A 85 8.94 -1.99 -7.70
CA SER A 85 8.98 -3.06 -6.69
C SER A 85 9.50 -4.39 -7.22
N LEU A 86 9.12 -4.74 -8.46
CA LEU A 86 9.63 -5.93 -9.12
C LEU A 86 11.12 -5.81 -9.42
N ARG A 87 11.57 -4.62 -9.84
CA ARG A 87 13.01 -4.36 -10.06
C ARG A 87 13.82 -4.44 -8.78
N HIS A 88 13.28 -3.94 -7.67
CA HIS A 88 13.92 -4.12 -6.36
C HIS A 88 13.98 -5.60 -5.96
N MET A 89 12.87 -6.32 -6.13
CA MET A 89 12.75 -7.74 -5.77
C MET A 89 13.63 -8.67 -6.61
N LEU A 90 13.88 -8.34 -7.87
CA LEU A 90 14.59 -9.19 -8.83
C LEU A 90 15.96 -8.63 -9.21
N ALA A 91 16.48 -7.68 -8.46
CA ALA A 91 17.65 -6.90 -8.87
C ALA A 91 18.92 -7.75 -9.06
N ASP A 92 19.01 -8.89 -8.36
CA ASP A 92 20.13 -9.83 -8.41
C ASP A 92 19.86 -11.03 -9.34
N GLU A 93 18.73 -11.06 -10.06
CA GLU A 93 18.41 -12.14 -11.01
C GLU A 93 19.02 -11.84 -12.39
N ASP A 94 19.92 -12.71 -12.85
CA ASP A 94 20.62 -12.54 -14.15
C ASP A 94 19.67 -12.47 -15.35
N SER A 95 18.47 -13.04 -15.25
CA SER A 95 17.46 -13.03 -16.31
C SER A 95 16.72 -11.69 -16.43
N ILE A 96 16.92 -10.76 -15.48
CA ILE A 96 16.25 -9.47 -15.44
C ILE A 96 17.23 -8.36 -15.81
N THR A 97 17.02 -7.75 -16.97
CA THR A 97 17.84 -6.65 -17.46
C THR A 97 17.14 -5.29 -17.29
N ASP A 98 17.92 -4.21 -17.30
CA ASP A 98 17.42 -2.84 -17.07
C ASP A 98 16.46 -2.37 -18.18
N ASP A 99 16.60 -2.90 -19.39
CA ASP A 99 15.82 -2.54 -20.58
C ASP A 99 14.49 -3.30 -20.68
N MET A 100 14.33 -4.44 -19.99
CA MET A 100 13.07 -5.19 -19.98
C MET A 100 11.89 -4.29 -19.60
N THR A 101 10.78 -4.48 -20.27
CA THR A 101 9.49 -3.89 -19.92
C THR A 101 8.87 -4.60 -18.72
N LEU A 102 7.89 -3.96 -18.07
CA LEU A 102 7.14 -4.60 -16.98
C LEU A 102 6.52 -5.95 -17.41
N GLU A 103 6.00 -6.04 -18.63
CA GLU A 103 5.32 -7.26 -19.09
C GLU A 103 6.32 -8.40 -19.33
N GLU A 104 7.52 -8.09 -19.83
CA GLU A 104 8.61 -9.07 -19.94
C GLU A 104 9.06 -9.56 -18.56
N ILE A 105 9.20 -8.67 -17.57
CA ILE A 105 9.51 -9.05 -16.19
C ILE A 105 8.43 -9.98 -15.62
N LYS A 106 7.15 -9.65 -15.83
CA LYS A 106 6.04 -10.49 -15.38
C LYS A 106 6.05 -11.86 -16.05
N GLU A 107 6.36 -11.92 -17.34
CA GLU A 107 6.44 -13.18 -18.06
C GLU A 107 7.60 -14.03 -17.57
N GLU A 108 8.76 -13.43 -17.30
CA GLU A 108 9.89 -14.13 -16.71
C GLU A 108 9.54 -14.73 -15.34
N ILE A 109 8.88 -13.98 -14.46
CA ILE A 109 8.38 -14.48 -13.17
C ILE A 109 7.45 -15.70 -13.35
N ARG A 110 6.54 -15.65 -14.34
CA ARG A 110 5.57 -16.75 -14.57
C ARG A 110 6.24 -18.07 -14.92
N LYS A 111 7.39 -18.05 -15.59
CA LYS A 111 8.14 -19.27 -15.92
C LYS A 111 8.61 -20.02 -14.67
N HIS A 112 8.85 -19.30 -13.57
CA HIS A 112 9.40 -19.85 -12.32
C HIS A 112 8.34 -20.08 -11.22
N VAL A 113 7.15 -19.50 -11.35
CA VAL A 113 6.08 -19.61 -10.36
C VAL A 113 5.07 -20.69 -10.75
N LYS A 114 5.15 -21.86 -10.10
CA LYS A 114 4.23 -22.99 -10.35
C LYS A 114 2.77 -22.68 -9.96
N VAL A 115 2.56 -21.92 -8.88
CA VAL A 115 1.23 -21.58 -8.35
C VAL A 115 1.26 -20.16 -7.80
N GLY A 116 0.24 -19.36 -8.15
CA GLY A 116 0.07 -18.00 -7.63
C GLY A 116 0.85 -16.93 -8.39
N SER A 117 1.28 -15.89 -7.69
CA SER A 117 1.97 -14.72 -8.24
C SER A 117 2.96 -14.15 -7.22
N LYS A 118 4.14 -13.72 -7.68
CA LYS A 118 5.13 -12.95 -6.87
C LYS A 118 4.92 -11.44 -6.91
N GLN A 119 3.85 -10.96 -7.55
CA GLN A 119 3.42 -9.56 -7.53
C GLN A 119 2.00 -9.42 -6.98
N LYS A 120 1.75 -8.34 -6.24
CA LYS A 120 0.42 -7.95 -5.77
C LYS A 120 0.21 -6.45 -5.91
N VAL A 121 -1.00 -6.05 -6.27
CA VAL A 121 -1.44 -4.65 -6.26
C VAL A 121 -2.33 -4.44 -5.04
N THR A 122 -2.17 -3.31 -4.35
CA THR A 122 -2.99 -2.97 -3.17
C THR A 122 -3.33 -1.48 -3.11
N GLN A 123 -4.57 -1.16 -2.74
CA GLN A 123 -5.02 0.21 -2.52
C GLN A 123 -4.39 0.85 -1.27
N ASN A 124 -3.88 0.04 -0.33
CA ASN A 124 -3.24 0.55 0.88
C ASN A 124 -1.92 1.29 0.61
N LEU A 125 -1.34 1.12 -0.59
CA LEU A 125 -0.17 1.87 -1.06
C LEU A 125 -0.53 3.00 -2.03
N ASN A 126 -1.82 3.23 -2.26
CA ASN A 126 -2.31 4.22 -3.20
C ASN A 126 -2.39 5.61 -2.55
N PHE A 127 -2.50 6.64 -3.41
CA PHE A 127 -2.83 7.99 -2.99
C PHE A 127 -3.95 8.55 -3.86
N ASN A 128 -4.68 9.50 -3.28
CA ASN A 128 -5.65 10.36 -3.94
C ASN A 128 -5.58 11.73 -3.27
N PHE A 129 -5.32 12.80 -4.02
CA PHE A 129 -5.33 14.17 -3.47
C PHE A 129 -6.48 15.01 -4.04
N ASP A 130 -7.34 14.38 -4.84
CA ASP A 130 -8.40 15.02 -5.61
C ASP A 130 -9.79 14.67 -5.06
N GLY A 131 -9.88 14.34 -3.75
CA GLY A 131 -11.15 14.03 -3.11
C GLY A 131 -12.08 15.25 -2.98
N SER A 132 -11.49 16.44 -2.87
CA SER A 132 -12.15 17.75 -2.90
C SER A 132 -11.21 18.77 -3.56
N GLU A 133 -11.77 19.82 -4.17
CA GLU A 133 -11.00 20.89 -4.81
C GLU A 133 -10.16 21.66 -3.78
N GLU A 134 -10.73 21.93 -2.60
CA GLU A 134 -10.03 22.64 -1.53
C GLU A 134 -8.85 21.84 -0.96
N TYR A 135 -9.00 20.51 -0.82
CA TYR A 135 -7.88 19.67 -0.37
C TYR A 135 -6.79 19.57 -1.43
N HIS A 136 -7.19 19.42 -2.70
CA HIS A 136 -6.26 19.45 -3.84
C HIS A 136 -5.42 20.72 -3.83
N ASP A 137 -6.05 21.88 -3.79
CA ASP A 137 -5.37 23.17 -3.82
C ASP A 137 -4.43 23.35 -2.62
N ALA A 138 -4.88 22.97 -1.43
CA ALA A 138 -4.04 23.04 -0.23
C ALA A 138 -2.81 22.13 -0.36
N TYR A 139 -3.00 20.87 -0.76
CA TYR A 139 -1.91 19.94 -0.95
C TYR A 139 -0.92 20.43 -2.01
N TYR A 140 -1.39 20.84 -3.19
CA TYR A 140 -0.50 21.27 -4.28
C TYR A 140 0.18 22.61 -4.02
N ARG A 141 -0.40 23.50 -3.21
CA ARG A 141 0.32 24.65 -2.67
C ARG A 141 1.54 24.20 -1.86
N HIS A 142 1.35 23.31 -0.89
CA HIS A 142 2.46 22.80 -0.07
C HIS A 142 3.48 21.98 -0.88
N TYR A 143 3.02 21.18 -1.84
CA TYR A 143 3.91 20.33 -2.65
C TYR A 143 4.73 21.11 -3.69
N LEU A 144 4.11 22.03 -4.44
CA LEU A 144 4.76 22.73 -5.55
C LEU A 144 5.33 24.08 -5.16
N GLN A 145 4.66 24.86 -4.31
CA GLN A 145 5.01 26.25 -4.01
C GLN A 145 5.87 26.32 -2.74
N ASP A 146 5.33 25.84 -1.62
CA ASP A 146 6.00 25.96 -0.31
C ASP A 146 7.06 24.86 -0.09
N ARG A 147 6.99 23.78 -0.88
CA ARG A 147 7.92 22.64 -0.86
C ARG A 147 8.01 21.97 0.52
N ASP A 148 6.89 21.86 1.23
CA ASP A 148 6.79 21.36 2.59
C ASP A 148 5.59 20.41 2.82
N SER A 149 5.24 19.58 1.83
CA SER A 149 4.05 18.72 1.90
C SER A 149 4.01 17.79 3.11
N LEU A 150 5.15 17.36 3.66
CA LEU A 150 5.15 16.56 4.90
C LEU A 150 4.67 17.36 6.12
N ARG A 151 4.96 18.67 6.19
CA ARG A 151 4.41 19.54 7.24
C ARG A 151 2.90 19.64 7.11
N PHE A 152 2.39 19.81 5.89
CA PHE A 152 0.95 19.81 5.63
C PHE A 152 0.32 18.49 6.07
N PHE A 153 0.91 17.34 5.72
CA PHE A 153 0.42 16.05 6.20
C PHE A 153 0.32 16.03 7.72
N VAL A 154 1.43 16.24 8.42
CA VAL A 154 1.49 16.11 9.88
C VAL A 154 0.54 17.09 10.56
N ASN A 155 0.53 18.36 10.17
CA ASN A 155 -0.14 19.43 10.92
C ASN A 155 -1.58 19.68 10.51
N GLU A 156 -1.91 19.50 9.23
CA GLU A 156 -3.13 20.08 8.66
C GLU A 156 -4.03 19.03 8.02
N SER A 157 -3.47 18.03 7.35
CA SER A 157 -4.23 17.17 6.43
C SER A 157 -5.46 16.49 7.05
N ASP A 158 -5.33 15.89 8.24
CA ASP A 158 -6.45 15.20 8.91
C ASP A 158 -7.56 16.18 9.35
N ASN A 159 -7.17 17.36 9.83
CA ASN A 159 -8.13 18.42 10.18
C ASN A 159 -8.80 19.00 8.93
N PHE A 160 -8.04 19.10 7.84
CA PHE A 160 -8.52 19.63 6.57
C PHE A 160 -9.59 18.72 5.99
N VAL A 161 -9.32 17.41 5.84
CA VAL A 161 -10.30 16.45 5.30
C VAL A 161 -11.58 16.41 6.15
N ASN A 162 -11.48 16.58 7.48
CA ASN A 162 -12.66 16.73 8.34
C ASN A 162 -13.45 17.99 8.03
N ARG A 163 -12.76 19.14 7.90
CA ARG A 163 -13.40 20.44 7.67
C ARG A 163 -14.18 20.46 6.35
N VAL A 164 -13.62 19.86 5.30
CA VAL A 164 -14.23 19.87 3.95
C VAL A 164 -15.02 18.59 3.65
N MET A 165 -15.29 17.76 4.66
CA MET A 165 -16.06 16.51 4.56
C MET A 165 -15.52 15.52 3.50
N ASP A 166 -14.20 15.51 3.29
CA ASP A 166 -13.53 14.72 2.27
C ASP A 166 -13.21 13.30 2.77
N ALA A 167 -13.96 12.32 2.27
CA ALA A 167 -13.81 10.91 2.59
C ALA A 167 -12.74 10.17 1.77
N GLN A 168 -12.18 10.81 0.74
CA GLN A 168 -11.42 10.13 -0.32
C GLN A 168 -9.94 10.53 -0.35
N SER A 169 -9.63 11.77 0.03
CA SER A 169 -8.26 12.27 -0.02
C SER A 169 -7.35 11.57 0.98
N THR A 170 -6.11 11.39 0.58
CA THR A 170 -5.04 10.79 1.38
C THR A 170 -4.55 11.84 2.36
N SER A 171 -4.82 11.60 3.63
CA SER A 171 -4.35 12.39 4.77
C SER A 171 -3.36 11.58 5.61
N TYR A 172 -2.76 12.24 6.61
CA TYR A 172 -1.71 11.66 7.44
C TYR A 172 -2.13 10.36 8.13
N SER A 173 -3.25 10.37 8.84
CA SER A 173 -3.75 9.15 9.51
C SER A 173 -4.21 8.09 8.52
N ARG A 174 -4.80 8.47 7.37
CA ARG A 174 -5.23 7.51 6.33
C ARG A 174 -4.06 6.74 5.74
N ALA A 175 -3.01 7.44 5.29
CA ALA A 175 -1.84 6.82 4.72
C ALA A 175 -1.12 5.91 5.73
N ALA A 176 -0.93 6.39 6.96
CA ALA A 176 -0.28 5.63 8.02
C ALA A 176 -1.07 4.36 8.41
N GLY A 177 -2.38 4.48 8.64
CA GLY A 177 -3.23 3.34 8.99
C GLY A 177 -3.29 2.27 7.88
N ASN A 178 -3.26 2.69 6.62
CA ASN A 178 -3.23 1.76 5.48
C ASN A 178 -1.94 0.91 5.44
N ILE A 179 -0.77 1.51 5.69
CA ILE A 179 0.49 0.77 5.80
C ILE A 179 0.50 -0.07 7.09
N ALA A 180 0.02 0.46 8.21
CA ALA A 180 -0.06 -0.27 9.47
C ALA A 180 -0.84 -1.58 9.33
N GLU A 181 -1.96 -1.57 8.59
CA GLU A 181 -2.73 -2.77 8.29
C GLU A 181 -1.93 -3.80 7.46
N LEU A 182 -1.13 -3.35 6.49
CA LEU A 182 -0.23 -4.23 5.73
C LEU A 182 0.84 -4.84 6.63
N VAL A 183 1.46 -4.03 7.50
CA VAL A 183 2.50 -4.48 8.44
C VAL A 183 1.92 -5.48 9.45
N LYS A 184 0.76 -5.19 10.04
CA LYS A 184 0.08 -6.06 11.02
C LYS A 184 -0.19 -7.46 10.46
N ARG A 185 -0.47 -7.58 9.16
CA ARG A 185 -0.60 -8.88 8.50
C ARG A 185 0.67 -9.72 8.65
N TYR A 186 1.85 -9.11 8.58
CA TYR A 186 3.13 -9.83 8.64
C TYR A 186 3.55 -10.22 10.06
N PHE A 187 3.09 -9.50 11.09
CA PHE A 187 3.18 -9.99 12.48
C PHE A 187 2.51 -11.36 12.61
N LYS A 188 1.34 -11.54 11.99
CA LYS A 188 0.61 -12.82 11.98
C LYS A 188 1.24 -13.88 11.07
N VAL A 189 2.10 -13.50 10.12
CA VAL A 189 2.78 -14.44 9.22
C VAL A 189 4.04 -15.02 9.86
N LEU A 190 4.74 -14.26 10.72
CA LEU A 190 6.02 -14.69 11.29
C LEU A 190 5.96 -16.07 11.97
N PRO A 191 4.98 -16.40 12.84
CA PRO A 191 4.94 -17.73 13.47
C PRO A 191 4.85 -18.89 12.48
N ASN A 192 4.15 -18.69 11.35
CA ASN A 192 4.08 -19.68 10.29
C ASN A 192 5.40 -19.79 9.52
N TRP A 193 6.09 -18.67 9.32
CA TRP A 193 7.41 -18.65 8.70
C TRP A 193 8.46 -19.36 9.58
N GLU A 194 8.44 -19.13 10.89
CA GLU A 194 9.25 -19.88 11.86
C GLU A 194 9.00 -21.39 11.74
N HIS A 195 7.73 -21.79 11.72
CA HIS A 195 7.37 -23.20 11.55
C HIS A 195 7.92 -23.80 10.25
N ILE A 196 7.81 -23.09 9.12
CA ILE A 196 8.29 -23.55 7.80
C ILE A 196 9.82 -23.68 7.79
N THR A 197 10.52 -22.66 8.28
CA THR A 197 11.99 -22.62 8.27
C THR A 197 12.59 -23.66 9.23
N GLU A 198 11.91 -23.99 10.32
CA GLU A 198 12.41 -24.97 11.29
C GLU A 198 12.06 -26.43 10.97
N LYS A 199 10.87 -26.68 10.38
CA LYS A 199 10.32 -28.04 10.22
C LYS A 199 10.26 -28.55 8.79
N SER A 200 10.57 -27.71 7.80
CA SER A 200 10.56 -28.16 6.41
C SER A 200 11.76 -29.05 6.07
N LYS A 201 11.60 -29.86 5.02
CA LYS A 201 12.70 -30.60 4.37
C LYS A 201 13.72 -29.69 3.65
N LYS A 202 13.47 -28.37 3.63
CA LYS A 202 14.29 -27.35 2.97
C LYS A 202 14.95 -26.41 3.98
N LYS A 203 15.02 -26.81 5.25
CA LYS A 203 15.60 -26.02 6.34
C LYS A 203 16.98 -25.46 5.99
N GLU A 204 17.86 -26.29 5.43
CA GLU A 204 19.21 -25.88 5.05
C GLU A 204 19.20 -24.81 3.94
N GLU A 205 18.28 -24.94 2.97
CA GLU A 205 18.08 -23.95 1.89
C GLU A 205 17.65 -22.59 2.49
N TYR A 206 16.72 -22.60 3.45
CA TYR A 206 16.27 -21.39 4.13
C TYR A 206 17.38 -20.76 4.98
N GLN A 207 18.18 -21.56 5.67
CA GLN A 207 19.31 -21.07 6.49
C GLN A 207 20.39 -20.40 5.63
N GLN A 208 20.70 -20.96 4.46
CA GLN A 208 21.63 -20.33 3.49
C GLN A 208 21.11 -18.98 3.00
N LYS A 209 19.79 -18.83 2.95
CA LYS A 209 19.06 -17.59 2.62
C LYS A 209 18.80 -16.72 3.85
N GLY A 210 19.42 -17.02 4.99
CA GLY A 210 19.34 -16.20 6.21
C GLY A 210 18.03 -16.33 7.00
N ASN A 211 17.18 -17.31 6.67
CA ASN A 211 15.83 -17.49 7.20
C ASN A 211 14.95 -16.21 7.07
N GLU A 212 15.20 -15.42 6.02
CA GLU A 212 14.50 -14.16 5.78
C GLU A 212 13.38 -14.34 4.75
N LEU A 213 12.21 -13.79 5.07
CA LEU A 213 11.12 -13.62 4.12
C LEU A 213 11.02 -12.15 3.73
N GLN A 214 11.13 -11.82 2.45
CA GLN A 214 11.26 -10.43 1.98
C GLN A 214 9.99 -9.92 1.31
N ARG A 215 9.68 -8.63 1.48
CA ARG A 215 8.57 -7.97 0.78
C ARG A 215 9.00 -6.58 0.35
N PHE A 216 8.69 -6.23 -0.89
CA PHE A 216 9.05 -4.94 -1.48
C PHE A 216 7.77 -4.17 -1.80
N PHE A 217 7.58 -3.00 -1.22
CA PHE A 217 6.35 -2.20 -1.30
C PHE A 217 6.64 -0.84 -1.95
N GLY A 218 6.38 -0.75 -3.25
CA GLY A 218 6.49 0.49 -4.01
C GLY A 218 5.23 1.32 -3.89
N SER A 219 5.40 2.59 -3.53
CA SER A 219 4.32 3.55 -3.36
C SER A 219 4.73 4.93 -3.92
N HIS A 220 4.10 5.98 -3.42
CA HIS A 220 4.29 7.35 -3.85
C HIS A 220 4.74 8.20 -2.66
N GLN A 221 5.39 9.30 -2.99
CA GLN A 221 5.81 10.30 -2.00
C GLN A 221 4.61 10.72 -1.13
N GLY A 222 4.87 10.88 0.16
CA GLY A 222 3.88 11.17 1.19
C GLY A 222 3.24 9.92 1.80
N VAL A 223 3.15 8.78 1.11
CA VAL A 223 2.46 7.60 1.64
C VAL A 223 3.34 6.82 2.64
N PRO A 224 4.53 6.29 2.27
CA PRO A 224 5.47 5.71 3.22
C PRO A 224 5.87 6.66 4.36
N GLU A 225 6.08 7.94 4.04
CA GLU A 225 6.52 8.97 4.97
C GLU A 225 5.48 9.21 6.06
N CYS A 226 4.18 9.21 5.73
CA CYS A 226 3.13 9.32 6.75
C CYS A 226 3.23 8.18 7.78
N PHE A 227 3.48 6.95 7.35
CA PHE A 227 3.68 5.83 8.29
C PHE A 227 4.94 6.01 9.13
N LEU A 228 6.08 6.31 8.51
CA LEU A 228 7.33 6.57 9.22
C LEU A 228 7.16 7.65 10.30
N LEU A 229 6.60 8.80 9.92
CA LEU A 229 6.41 9.93 10.81
C LEU A 229 5.45 9.58 11.96
N LYS A 230 4.40 8.79 11.70
CA LYS A 230 3.51 8.30 12.77
C LYS A 230 4.24 7.35 13.73
N ILE A 231 5.12 6.49 13.24
CA ILE A 231 5.96 5.65 14.12
C ILE A 231 6.87 6.52 15.00
N ILE A 232 7.51 7.55 14.44
CA ILE A 232 8.31 8.52 15.21
C ILE A 232 7.42 9.22 16.26
N GLU A 233 6.25 9.74 15.86
CA GLU A 233 5.29 10.40 16.75
C GLU A 233 4.88 9.49 17.92
N LYS A 234 4.67 8.19 17.67
CA LYS A 234 4.27 7.22 18.69
C LYS A 234 5.41 6.81 19.64
N ASN A 235 6.66 6.82 19.17
CA ASN A 235 7.82 6.46 19.98
C ASN A 235 8.38 7.64 20.78
N GLU A 236 8.44 8.82 20.15
CA GLU A 236 9.22 9.97 20.65
C GLU A 236 8.38 11.25 20.80
N GLY A 237 7.12 11.21 20.38
CA GLY A 237 6.21 12.34 20.42
C GLY A 237 6.20 13.17 19.14
N ARG A 238 5.15 13.98 19.00
CA ARG A 238 4.87 14.76 17.80
C ARG A 238 5.99 15.74 17.41
N GLN A 239 6.65 16.34 18.41
CA GLN A 239 7.75 17.27 18.13
C GLN A 239 8.93 16.57 17.46
N ALA A 240 9.25 15.33 17.84
CA ALA A 240 10.31 14.56 17.20
C ALA A 240 10.02 14.28 15.72
N ALA A 241 8.76 14.02 15.37
CA ALA A 241 8.35 13.86 13.97
C ALA A 241 8.51 15.17 13.16
N LEU A 242 8.20 16.32 13.76
CA LEU A 242 8.42 17.63 13.12
C LEU A 242 9.91 17.93 12.98
N ASP A 243 10.70 17.73 14.03
CA ASP A 243 12.16 17.92 14.00
C ASP A 243 12.81 17.01 12.97
N PHE A 244 12.30 15.79 12.80
CA PHE A 244 12.72 14.88 11.74
C PHE A 244 12.50 15.52 10.35
N ILE A 245 11.31 16.08 10.08
CA ILE A 245 11.01 16.77 8.80
C ILE A 245 11.96 17.95 8.58
N GLU A 246 12.26 18.71 9.62
CA GLU A 246 13.16 19.87 9.49
C GLU A 246 14.59 19.52 9.11
N ASN A 247 15.02 18.31 9.43
CA ASN A 247 16.34 17.80 9.09
C ASN A 247 16.39 17.11 7.72
N LEU A 248 15.27 17.00 7.00
CA LEU A 248 15.26 16.50 5.63
C LEU A 248 15.71 17.60 4.64
N GLU A 249 16.44 17.18 3.62
CA GLU A 249 16.81 18.05 2.51
C GLU A 249 15.58 18.47 1.70
N ASP A 250 14.71 17.52 1.33
CA ASP A 250 13.40 17.77 0.73
C ASP A 250 12.27 17.53 1.74
N LYS A 251 11.59 18.60 2.16
CA LYS A 251 10.45 18.54 3.09
C LYS A 251 9.17 18.02 2.43
N ASN A 252 9.21 17.71 1.13
CA ASN A 252 8.14 16.97 0.49
C ASN A 252 8.26 15.45 0.70
N GLY A 253 9.42 14.92 1.12
CA GLY A 253 9.63 13.52 1.46
C GLY A 253 10.65 12.80 0.59
N PHE A 254 10.49 11.49 0.46
CA PHE A 254 11.49 10.60 -0.13
C PHE A 254 11.74 10.87 -1.61
N GLU A 255 13.00 10.78 -2.00
CA GLU A 255 13.41 10.72 -3.41
C GLU A 255 13.06 9.37 -4.05
N TYR A 256 13.37 9.23 -5.34
CA TYR A 256 13.09 8.01 -6.11
C TYR A 256 13.81 6.79 -5.53
N SER A 257 13.09 5.68 -5.37
CA SER A 257 13.58 4.44 -4.72
C SER A 257 14.06 4.60 -3.28
N GLU A 258 13.91 5.78 -2.66
CA GLU A 258 14.20 6.01 -1.25
C GLU A 258 13.03 5.53 -0.38
N GLY A 259 13.36 5.08 0.83
CA GLY A 259 12.40 4.60 1.80
C GLY A 259 13.05 3.95 3.03
N PHE A 260 12.27 3.17 3.78
CA PHE A 260 12.69 2.53 5.02
C PHE A 260 12.53 1.01 4.97
N SER A 261 13.25 0.33 5.85
CA SER A 261 13.15 -1.12 6.05
C SER A 261 12.48 -1.40 7.38
N LEU A 262 11.58 -2.39 7.46
CA LEU A 262 10.99 -2.87 8.71
C LEU A 262 11.31 -4.35 8.88
N VAL A 263 12.01 -4.70 9.96
CA VAL A 263 12.35 -6.09 10.29
C VAL A 263 11.44 -6.58 11.40
N ILE A 264 10.60 -7.57 11.11
CA ILE A 264 9.69 -8.22 12.05
C ILE A 264 10.34 -9.52 12.51
N LYS A 265 10.55 -9.67 13.81
CA LYS A 265 11.23 -10.80 14.42
C LYS A 265 10.69 -11.10 15.82
N LYS A 266 11.00 -12.29 16.33
CA LYS A 266 10.70 -12.65 17.71
C LYS A 266 11.69 -11.97 18.67
N ALA A 267 11.18 -11.40 19.76
CA ALA A 267 11.95 -10.83 20.86
C ALA A 267 11.33 -11.27 22.20
N GLY A 268 12.05 -12.12 22.94
CA GLY A 268 11.48 -12.81 24.11
C GLY A 268 10.28 -13.67 23.71
N ASP A 269 9.15 -13.47 24.39
CA ASP A 269 7.89 -14.17 24.11
C ASP A 269 7.02 -13.45 23.07
N GLY A 270 7.40 -12.25 22.63
CA GLY A 270 6.64 -11.41 21.71
C GLY A 270 7.24 -11.31 20.31
N ILE A 271 6.49 -10.65 19.42
CA ILE A 271 6.94 -10.26 18.09
C ILE A 271 7.13 -8.74 18.10
N VAL A 272 8.27 -8.28 17.59
CA VAL A 272 8.60 -6.86 17.47
C VAL A 272 8.99 -6.53 16.04
N GLY A 273 8.57 -5.35 15.57
CA GLY A 273 9.05 -4.72 14.36
C GLY A 273 10.12 -3.69 14.69
N ILE A 274 11.21 -3.65 13.93
CA ILE A 274 12.22 -2.59 14.01
C ILE A 274 12.26 -1.86 12.68
N LEU A 275 11.73 -0.64 12.65
CA LEU A 275 11.77 0.24 11.49
C LEU A 275 13.14 0.90 11.44
N LYS A 276 13.79 0.88 10.28
CA LYS A 276 15.13 1.43 10.05
C LYS A 276 15.14 2.42 8.89
N LEU A 277 15.73 3.58 9.12
CA LEU A 277 16.07 4.55 8.09
C LEU A 277 17.48 5.09 8.36
N GLY A 278 18.42 4.73 7.48
CA GLY A 278 19.84 5.00 7.73
C GLY A 278 20.30 4.36 9.04
N ASN A 279 20.85 5.18 9.95
CA ASN A 279 21.31 4.76 11.27
C ASN A 279 20.27 4.90 12.39
N LYS A 280 19.04 5.34 12.06
CA LYS A 280 17.96 5.50 13.03
C LYS A 280 17.07 4.28 13.03
N GLU A 281 16.63 3.88 14.22
CA GLU A 281 15.74 2.74 14.41
C GLU A 281 14.60 3.09 15.37
N TRP A 282 13.40 2.61 15.07
CA TRP A 282 12.21 2.77 15.91
C TRP A 282 11.50 1.45 16.11
N GLN A 283 10.97 1.25 17.31
CA GLN A 283 10.19 0.07 17.63
C GLN A 283 8.77 0.22 17.07
N VAL A 284 8.26 -0.87 16.51
CA VAL A 284 6.91 -1.00 15.97
C VAL A 284 6.30 -2.24 16.61
N ASP A 285 5.46 -2.04 17.60
CA ASP A 285 4.71 -3.12 18.26
C ASP A 285 3.29 -3.25 17.69
N GLU A 286 2.63 -4.37 17.95
CA GLU A 286 1.24 -4.58 17.49
C GLU A 286 0.28 -3.50 18.02
N ASP A 287 0.47 -3.05 19.26
CA ASP A 287 -0.33 -1.96 19.85
C ASP A 287 -0.17 -0.64 19.09
N VAL A 288 1.04 -0.32 18.62
CA VAL A 288 1.30 0.87 17.81
C VAL A 288 0.55 0.76 16.49
N LEU A 289 0.62 -0.39 15.82
CA LEU A 289 -0.10 -0.64 14.57
C LEU A 289 -1.61 -0.50 14.75
N ASP A 290 -2.14 -0.97 15.87
CA ASP A 290 -3.57 -0.92 16.19
C ASP A 290 -4.05 0.49 16.43
N GLN A 291 -3.26 1.30 17.12
CA GLN A 291 -3.55 2.73 17.27
C GLN A 291 -3.58 3.45 15.92
N LEU A 292 -2.64 3.17 15.00
CA LEU A 292 -2.62 3.83 13.69
C LEU A 292 -3.81 3.42 12.82
N ILE A 293 -4.22 2.14 12.88
CA ILE A 293 -5.43 1.65 12.20
C ILE A 293 -6.67 2.32 12.80
N GLN A 294 -6.76 2.40 14.13
CA GLN A 294 -7.88 3.03 14.83
C GLN A 294 -7.98 4.53 14.51
N GLU A 295 -6.86 5.27 14.47
CA GLU A 295 -6.85 6.69 14.10
C GLU A 295 -7.40 6.94 12.69
N ARG A 296 -7.01 6.10 11.72
CA ARG A 296 -7.61 6.12 10.37
C ARG A 296 -9.10 5.84 10.43
N ASP A 297 -9.49 4.79 11.15
CA ASP A 297 -10.87 4.33 11.17
C ASP A 297 -11.78 5.37 11.85
N ASP A 298 -11.35 5.96 12.97
CA ASP A 298 -12.01 7.07 13.68
C ASP A 298 -12.17 8.31 12.79
N LEU A 299 -11.12 8.63 12.01
CA LEU A 299 -11.19 9.69 11.02
C LEU A 299 -12.28 9.36 9.99
N ASN A 300 -12.29 8.13 9.47
CA ASN A 300 -13.24 7.70 8.43
C ASN A 300 -14.69 7.54 8.92
N GLU A 301 -14.92 7.27 10.21
CA GLU A 301 -16.26 7.13 10.77
C GLU A 301 -17.10 8.40 10.60
N LYS A 302 -16.46 9.58 10.66
CA LYS A 302 -17.10 10.89 10.51
C LYS A 302 -17.76 11.12 9.15
N PHE A 303 -17.43 10.30 8.15
CA PHE A 303 -17.97 10.40 6.79
C PHE A 303 -18.95 9.28 6.45
N LYS A 304 -19.22 8.34 7.37
CA LYS A 304 -20.27 7.33 7.16
C LYS A 304 -21.61 8.07 7.16
N PRO A 305 -22.40 7.99 6.09
CA PRO A 305 -23.67 8.72 6.04
C PRO A 305 -24.57 8.17 7.15
N GLU A 306 -25.24 9.05 7.91
CA GLU A 306 -26.10 8.72 9.06
C GLU A 306 -27.39 7.97 8.63
N TRP A 307 -27.27 6.83 7.98
CA TRP A 307 -28.42 5.99 7.58
C TRP A 307 -29.00 5.21 8.76
N LYS A 308 -28.50 5.41 9.99
CA LYS A 308 -28.92 4.62 11.17
C LYS A 308 -29.67 5.39 12.26
N ASN A 309 -29.77 6.71 12.21
CA ASN A 309 -30.46 7.47 13.28
C ASN A 309 -31.74 8.19 12.86
N ASN A 310 -32.11 8.18 11.58
CA ASN A 310 -33.44 8.62 11.14
C ASN A 310 -34.37 7.41 10.94
N GLN A 311 -34.84 6.81 12.04
CA GLN A 311 -36.03 5.96 12.06
C GLN A 311 -37.34 6.74 11.82
N ASN A 312 -37.27 7.96 11.28
CA ASN A 312 -38.40 8.67 10.68
C ASN A 312 -38.36 8.60 9.15
N VAL A 313 -37.99 7.44 8.59
CA VAL A 313 -38.27 7.17 7.17
C VAL A 313 -39.79 7.07 7.04
N CYS A 314 -40.37 8.06 6.36
CA CYS A 314 -41.80 8.17 6.11
C CYS A 314 -42.40 6.80 5.70
N PRO A 315 -43.47 6.30 6.35
CA PRO A 315 -44.07 4.99 6.07
C PRO A 315 -44.46 4.77 4.60
N LEU A 316 -44.51 5.82 3.79
CA LEU A 316 -44.74 5.76 2.35
C LEU A 316 -43.58 5.11 1.58
N ILE A 317 -42.31 5.35 1.95
CA ILE A 317 -41.15 4.84 1.20
C ILE A 317 -41.00 3.33 1.39
N LEU A 318 -41.21 2.84 2.62
CA LEU A 318 -41.26 1.39 2.91
C LEU A 318 -42.43 0.70 2.19
N LYS A 319 -43.58 1.37 2.06
CA LYS A 319 -44.73 0.83 1.29
C LYS A 319 -44.44 0.76 -0.21
N ILE A 320 -43.68 1.70 -0.77
CA ILE A 320 -43.30 1.68 -2.20
C ILE A 320 -42.30 0.56 -2.48
N GLU A 321 -41.27 0.38 -1.65
CA GLU A 321 -40.30 -0.72 -1.83
C GLU A 321 -40.93 -2.11 -1.67
N LEU A 322 -41.85 -2.28 -0.72
CA LEU A 322 -42.59 -3.55 -0.56
C LEU A 322 -43.55 -3.82 -1.73
N LYS A 323 -44.16 -2.79 -2.32
CA LYS A 323 -45.00 -2.93 -3.52
C LYS A 323 -44.15 -3.30 -4.74
N ILE A 324 -42.97 -2.70 -4.91
CA ILE A 324 -42.06 -3.00 -6.03
C ILE A 324 -41.51 -4.43 -5.91
N ARG A 325 -41.11 -4.87 -4.71
CA ARG A 325 -40.65 -6.25 -4.47
C ARG A 325 -41.75 -7.30 -4.70
N ASN A 326 -43.01 -7.00 -4.35
CA ASN A 326 -44.13 -7.91 -4.61
C ASN A 326 -44.53 -7.95 -6.09
N VAL A 327 -44.42 -6.84 -6.83
CA VAL A 327 -44.67 -6.84 -8.28
C VAL A 327 -43.64 -7.71 -9.00
N HIS A 328 -42.35 -7.67 -8.62
CA HIS A 328 -41.32 -8.51 -9.23
C HIS A 328 -41.38 -9.99 -8.84
N ARG A 329 -41.86 -10.34 -7.63
CA ARG A 329 -42.09 -11.75 -7.28
C ARG A 329 -43.26 -12.38 -8.03
N THR A 330 -44.25 -11.59 -8.45
CA THR A 330 -45.43 -12.14 -9.16
C THR A 330 -45.23 -12.21 -10.68
N THR A 331 -44.28 -11.46 -11.25
CA THR A 331 -44.01 -11.45 -12.70
C THR A 331 -42.88 -12.39 -13.16
N ALA A 332 -42.16 -13.04 -12.24
CA ALA A 332 -41.12 -14.02 -12.59
C ALA A 332 -41.66 -15.37 -13.12
N CYS A 333 -42.99 -15.57 -13.17
CA CYS A 333 -43.58 -16.85 -13.58
C CYS A 333 -44.40 -16.83 -14.88
N MET A 334 -44.48 -15.72 -15.63
CA MET A 334 -45.16 -15.72 -16.94
C MET A 334 -44.44 -14.91 -18.03
N ARG A 335 -43.87 -15.66 -18.97
CA ARG A 335 -43.73 -15.41 -20.41
C ARG A 335 -43.18 -14.04 -20.85
N LEU A 336 -41.88 -14.08 -21.14
CA LEU A 336 -41.12 -13.19 -22.01
C LEU A 336 -41.71 -13.20 -23.45
N ARG A 337 -42.69 -12.31 -23.75
CA ARG A 337 -43.02 -11.82 -25.13
C ARG A 337 -44.14 -10.77 -25.20
N LEU A 338 -44.85 -10.47 -24.10
CA LEU A 338 -45.91 -9.44 -24.08
C LEU A 338 -45.48 -8.07 -23.53
N PHE A 339 -44.27 -7.96 -22.97
CA PHE A 339 -43.85 -6.78 -22.20
C PHE A 339 -43.47 -5.55 -23.05
N THR A 340 -43.12 -5.73 -24.33
CA THR A 340 -42.69 -4.60 -25.18
C THR A 340 -43.86 -3.77 -25.75
N LYS A 341 -45.08 -4.33 -25.84
CA LYS A 341 -46.26 -3.56 -26.32
C LYS A 341 -47.00 -2.81 -25.20
N ALA A 342 -47.01 -3.34 -23.97
CA ALA A 342 -47.66 -2.66 -22.85
C ALA A 342 -46.84 -1.47 -22.31
N PHE A 343 -45.50 -1.58 -22.34
CA PHE A 343 -44.61 -0.52 -21.85
C PHE A 343 -44.61 0.73 -22.76
N ALA A 344 -44.75 0.53 -24.07
CA ALA A 344 -44.89 1.64 -25.03
C ALA A 344 -46.22 2.40 -24.85
N HIS A 345 -47.30 1.72 -24.46
CA HIS A 345 -48.60 2.37 -24.31
C HIS A 345 -48.69 3.20 -23.00
N ILE A 346 -48.02 2.75 -21.94
CA ILE A 346 -47.93 3.46 -20.65
C ILE A 346 -47.06 4.71 -20.77
N LEU A 347 -45.95 4.66 -21.50
CA LEU A 347 -45.13 5.85 -21.76
C LEU A 347 -45.86 6.90 -22.62
N ALA A 348 -46.68 6.47 -23.59
CA ALA A 348 -47.51 7.37 -24.38
C ALA A 348 -48.64 8.05 -23.58
N THR A 349 -49.18 7.40 -22.55
CA THR A 349 -50.22 7.99 -21.69
C THR A 349 -49.67 8.90 -20.59
N LEU A 350 -48.43 8.66 -20.13
CA LEU A 350 -47.75 9.56 -19.18
C LEU A 350 -47.23 10.85 -19.84
N GLY A 351 -46.86 10.81 -21.12
CA GLY A 351 -46.44 12.00 -21.87
C GLY A 351 -47.55 13.05 -22.08
N HIS A 352 -48.82 12.65 -22.12
CA HIS A 352 -49.96 13.58 -22.29
C HIS A 352 -50.46 14.21 -20.98
N ARG A 353 -50.05 13.73 -19.81
CA ARG A 353 -50.48 14.30 -18.52
C ARG A 353 -49.53 15.36 -17.94
N ILE A 354 -48.34 15.53 -18.52
CA ILE A 354 -47.37 16.54 -18.05
C ILE A 354 -47.57 17.91 -18.73
N HIS A 355 -48.31 17.98 -19.85
CA HIS A 355 -48.61 19.26 -20.52
C HIS A 355 -49.91 19.96 -20.08
N ALA A 356 -50.66 19.42 -19.12
CA ALA A 356 -51.97 19.97 -18.72
C ALA A 356 -51.98 20.73 -17.38
N ASN A 357 -50.81 21.03 -16.79
CA ASN A 357 -50.72 21.78 -15.51
C ASN A 357 -49.72 22.96 -15.55
N VAL A 358 -49.49 23.52 -16.73
CA VAL A 358 -48.84 24.84 -16.87
C VAL A 358 -49.67 25.68 -17.83
N SER A 359 -50.72 26.28 -17.30
CA SER A 359 -51.41 27.48 -17.79
C SER A 359 -52.29 28.03 -16.68
#